data_AF-A0A2H9NU80-F1
#
_entry.id   AF-A0A2H9NU80-F1
#
_cell.length_a   1.000
_cell.length_b   1.000
_cell.length_c   1.000
_cell.angle_alpha   90.00
_cell.angle_beta   90.00
_cell.angle_gamma   90.00
#
_symmetry.space_group_name_H-M   'P 1'
#
loop_
_entity.id
_entity.type
_entity.pdbx_description
1 polymer ?
#
loop_
_entity_poly.entity_id
_entity_poly.type
_entity_poly.pdbx_seq_one_letter_code
_entity_poly.pdbx_strand_id
1 'polypeptide(L)'
;MKKKGQITLFLIVALLLLFLLLIALGLREKIEQPQPPVPVLTQVEDLGPVRQYIQLCLQSTAEDALLNLGEHGRIYPNLILTTEERSVNYFYYRGVNLFPPKRELENEVSDYIKEHFESDCIRNFESFPGMTIEKEGTLLVDTTFTDREVHIDLYYPITVRQGTARSMLDTFNEVLPVPISQYYTAVHELLIKKYQDKEWL
;
A
#
# COMPACT_ATOMS: atom_id res chain seq x y z
N MET A 1 32.42 73.83 -22.50
CA MET A 1 31.29 72.98 -22.06
C MET A 1 31.47 71.55 -22.60
N LYS A 2 31.20 70.55 -21.76
CA LYS A 2 31.72 69.17 -21.78
C LYS A 2 31.14 68.28 -22.91
N LYS A 3 31.66 68.36 -24.14
CA LYS A 3 31.27 67.42 -25.24
C LYS A 3 32.24 66.25 -25.49
N LYS A 4 33.40 66.24 -24.84
CA LYS A 4 34.39 65.14 -24.97
C LYS A 4 34.21 63.98 -23.97
N GLY A 5 33.42 64.16 -22.90
CA GLY A 5 33.20 63.13 -21.87
C GLY A 5 32.03 62.17 -22.14
N GLN A 6 31.07 62.55 -23.01
CA GLN A 6 29.95 61.68 -23.37
C GLN A 6 30.39 60.51 -24.26
N ILE A 7 31.33 60.75 -25.19
CA ILE A 7 31.84 59.71 -26.09
C ILE A 7 32.54 58.61 -25.28
N THR A 8 33.32 59.00 -24.26
CA THR A 8 33.97 58.05 -23.35
C THR A 8 32.97 57.24 -22.55
N LEU A 9 31.86 57.85 -22.13
CA LEU A 9 30.78 57.16 -21.40
C LEU A 9 30.12 56.09 -22.26
N PHE A 10 29.78 56.41 -23.52
CA PHE A 10 29.19 55.43 -24.45
C PHE A 10 30.15 54.26 -24.74
N LEU A 11 31.45 54.53 -24.86
CA LEU A 11 32.45 53.48 -25.11
C LEU A 11 32.59 52.53 -23.91
N ILE A 12 32.57 53.05 -22.68
CA ILE A 12 32.62 52.22 -21.46
C ILE A 12 31.37 51.34 -21.35
N VAL A 13 30.18 51.90 -21.61
CA VAL A 13 28.91 51.14 -21.56
C VAL A 13 28.88 50.04 -22.61
N ALA A 14 29.33 50.32 -23.84
CA ALA A 14 29.40 49.32 -24.90
C ALA A 14 30.36 48.17 -24.56
N LEU A 15 31.53 48.47 -23.98
CA LEU A 15 32.49 47.45 -23.54
C LEU A 15 31.91 46.59 -22.41
N LEU A 16 31.19 47.19 -21.47
CA LEU A 16 30.58 46.49 -20.36
C LEU A 16 29.46 45.55 -20.83
N LEU A 17 28.63 45.99 -21.79
CA LEU A 17 27.61 45.15 -22.41
C LEU A 17 28.23 43.98 -23.19
N LEU A 18 29.32 44.22 -23.92
CA LEU A 18 30.08 43.16 -24.61
C LEU A 18 30.58 42.10 -23.62
N PHE A 19 31.13 42.54 -22.48
CA PHE A 19 31.66 41.65 -21.46
C PHE A 19 30.55 40.79 -20.81
N LEU A 20 29.40 41.41 -20.50
CA LEU A 20 28.22 40.69 -19.99
C LEU A 20 27.70 39.65 -20.99
N LEU A 21 27.68 39.99 -22.28
CA LEU A 21 27.27 39.06 -23.35
C LEU A 21 28.20 37.86 -23.43
N LEU A 22 29.52 38.07 -23.39
CA LEU A 22 30.50 37.00 -23.42
C LEU A 22 30.38 36.05 -22.21
N ILE A 23 30.14 36.60 -21.01
CA ILE A 23 29.89 35.80 -19.81
C ILE A 23 28.60 34.98 -19.96
N ALA A 24 27.52 35.60 -20.44
CA ALA A 24 26.24 34.93 -20.62
C ALA A 24 26.31 33.76 -21.62
N LEU A 25 27.13 33.88 -22.66
CA LEU A 25 27.38 32.80 -23.62
C LEU A 25 28.25 31.68 -23.02
N GLY A 26 29.32 32.03 -22.28
CA GLY A 26 30.21 31.05 -21.65
C GLY A 26 29.57 30.23 -20.53
N LEU A 27 28.52 30.75 -19.88
CA LEU A 27 27.75 30.02 -18.87
C LEU A 27 26.82 28.95 -19.45
N ARG A 28 26.47 29.03 -20.75
CA ARG A 28 25.56 28.06 -21.39
C ARG A 28 26.24 26.73 -21.72
N GLU A 29 27.53 26.75 -22.03
CA GLU A 29 28.28 25.53 -22.43
C GLU A 29 28.60 24.57 -21.27
N LYS A 30 28.35 24.97 -20.02
CA LYS A 30 28.66 24.13 -18.83
C LYS A 30 27.48 23.38 -18.21
N ILE A 31 26.27 23.48 -18.78
CA ILE A 31 25.05 22.92 -18.15
C ILE A 31 24.57 21.63 -18.83
N GLU A 32 24.97 21.34 -20.06
CA GLU A 32 24.69 20.07 -20.73
C GLU A 32 25.93 19.18 -20.72
N GLN A 33 26.25 18.60 -19.56
CA GLN A 33 26.97 17.33 -19.59
C GLN A 33 25.99 16.28 -20.14
N PRO A 34 26.28 15.62 -21.27
CA PRO A 34 25.52 14.45 -21.67
C PRO A 34 25.70 13.43 -20.55
N GLN A 35 24.64 13.23 -19.76
CA GLN A 35 24.58 12.11 -18.85
C GLN A 35 24.82 10.86 -19.70
N PRO A 36 25.70 9.94 -19.26
CA PRO A 36 25.89 8.70 -19.99
C PRO A 36 24.52 8.07 -20.22
N PRO A 37 24.22 7.56 -21.43
CA PRO A 37 22.93 6.94 -21.70
C PRO A 37 22.71 5.87 -20.64
N VAL A 38 21.71 6.11 -19.77
CA VAL A 38 21.26 5.11 -18.81
C VAL A 38 20.93 3.89 -19.66
N PRO A 39 21.52 2.72 -19.40
CA PRO A 39 21.16 1.52 -20.14
C PRO A 39 19.65 1.40 -20.04
N VAL A 40 18.97 1.44 -21.19
CA VAL A 40 17.54 1.17 -21.28
C VAL A 40 17.40 -0.27 -20.82
N LEU A 41 17.14 -0.46 -19.53
CA LEU A 41 16.81 -1.76 -18.98
C LEU A 41 15.60 -2.20 -19.79
N THR A 42 15.77 -3.26 -20.57
CA THR A 42 14.65 -3.91 -21.25
C THR A 42 13.58 -4.17 -20.18
N GLN A 43 12.35 -3.71 -20.38
CA GLN A 43 11.27 -4.09 -19.48
C GLN A 43 10.96 -5.57 -19.73
N VAL A 44 10.56 -6.29 -18.69
CA VAL A 44 10.08 -7.67 -18.87
C VAL A 44 8.77 -7.57 -19.66
N GLU A 45 8.74 -8.12 -20.87
CA GLU A 45 7.60 -7.98 -21.79
C GLU A 45 6.31 -8.59 -21.23
N ASP A 46 6.41 -9.60 -20.36
CA ASP A 46 5.24 -10.25 -19.76
C ASP A 46 5.38 -10.44 -18.24
N LEU A 47 4.83 -9.49 -17.49
CA LEU A 47 4.64 -9.58 -16.03
C LEU A 47 3.23 -10.06 -15.65
N GLY A 48 2.36 -10.29 -16.63
CA GLY A 48 0.96 -10.67 -16.40
C GLY A 48 0.81 -11.86 -15.46
N PRO A 49 1.55 -12.97 -15.67
CA PRO A 49 1.51 -14.13 -14.80
C PRO A 49 1.90 -13.85 -13.34
N VAL A 50 2.95 -13.05 -13.10
CA VAL A 50 3.41 -12.71 -11.74
C VAL A 50 2.38 -11.83 -11.03
N ARG A 51 1.86 -10.81 -11.72
CA ARG A 51 0.82 -9.93 -11.16
C ARG A 51 -0.44 -10.72 -10.84
N GLN A 52 -0.89 -11.59 -11.76
CA GLN A 52 -2.08 -12.41 -11.55
C GLN A 52 -1.91 -13.39 -10.39
N TYR A 53 -0.72 -13.99 -10.24
CA TYR A 53 -0.43 -14.87 -9.11
C TYR A 53 -0.52 -14.14 -7.77
N ILE A 54 0.06 -12.95 -7.67
CA ILE A 54 -0.04 -12.11 -6.48
C ILE A 54 -1.50 -11.72 -6.21
N GLN A 55 -2.25 -11.37 -7.24
CA GLN A 55 -3.68 -11.04 -7.11
C GLN A 55 -4.48 -12.20 -6.55
N LEU A 56 -4.30 -13.41 -7.09
CA LEU A 56 -4.99 -14.62 -6.61
C LEU A 56 -4.61 -14.94 -5.17
N CYS A 57 -3.34 -14.70 -4.80
CA CYS A 57 -2.91 -14.86 -3.42
C CYS A 57 -3.56 -13.86 -2.49
N LEU A 58 -3.61 -12.58 -2.86
CA LEU A 58 -4.28 -11.56 -2.08
C LEU A 58 -5.77 -11.91 -1.90
N GLN A 59 -6.44 -12.32 -2.97
CA GLN A 59 -7.84 -12.73 -2.93
C GLN A 59 -8.07 -13.91 -1.99
N SER A 60 -7.30 -15.00 -2.15
CA SER A 60 -7.47 -16.20 -1.33
C SER A 60 -7.24 -15.91 0.16
N THR A 61 -6.13 -15.24 0.50
CA THR A 61 -5.82 -14.94 1.91
C THR A 61 -6.82 -13.96 2.52
N ALA A 62 -7.37 -13.04 1.72
CA ALA A 62 -8.43 -12.15 2.15
C ALA A 62 -9.74 -12.88 2.43
N GLU A 63 -10.16 -13.79 1.56
CA GLU A 63 -11.34 -14.63 1.77
C GLU A 63 -11.18 -15.47 3.05
N ASP A 64 -10.02 -16.07 3.28
CA ASP A 64 -9.71 -16.83 4.50
C ASP A 64 -9.78 -15.96 5.76
N ALA A 65 -9.25 -14.73 5.71
CA ALA A 65 -9.32 -13.78 6.81
C ALA A 65 -10.77 -13.43 7.17
N LEU A 66 -11.60 -13.16 6.16
CA LEU A 66 -13.01 -12.80 6.36
C LEU A 66 -13.84 -13.99 6.86
N LEU A 67 -13.55 -15.21 6.39
CA LEU A 67 -14.15 -16.43 6.92
C LEU A 67 -13.79 -16.63 8.39
N ASN A 68 -12.50 -16.50 8.74
CA ASN A 68 -12.05 -16.62 10.12
C ASN A 68 -12.73 -15.59 11.03
N LEU A 69 -12.78 -14.33 10.59
CA LEU A 69 -13.49 -13.26 11.28
C LEU A 69 -14.98 -13.56 11.44
N GLY A 70 -15.64 -14.08 10.39
CA GLY A 70 -17.07 -14.41 10.41
C GLY A 70 -17.41 -15.59 11.33
N GLU A 71 -16.58 -16.63 11.36
CA GLU A 71 -16.79 -17.82 12.18
C GLU A 71 -16.58 -17.54 13.68
N HIS A 72 -15.56 -16.76 14.01
CA HIS A 72 -15.11 -16.55 15.39
C HIS A 72 -15.52 -15.19 15.96
N GLY A 73 -16.01 -14.27 15.12
CA GLY A 73 -16.30 -12.87 15.43
C GLY A 73 -15.06 -11.98 15.52
N ARG A 74 -13.89 -12.56 15.83
CA ARG A 74 -12.56 -11.94 15.82
C ARG A 74 -11.55 -12.98 15.39
N ILE A 75 -10.50 -12.55 14.70
CA ILE A 75 -9.38 -13.40 14.32
C ILE A 75 -8.46 -13.59 15.53
N TYR A 76 -8.15 -12.50 16.24
CA TYR A 76 -7.28 -12.56 17.41
C TYR A 76 -8.13 -12.63 18.69
N PRO A 77 -8.16 -13.80 19.36
CA PRO A 77 -9.08 -14.05 20.45
C PRO A 77 -8.75 -13.21 21.68
N ASN A 78 -9.79 -12.78 22.40
CA ASN A 78 -9.63 -12.14 23.72
C ASN A 78 -10.25 -13.01 24.82
N LEU A 79 -11.59 -13.02 24.90
CA LEU A 79 -12.32 -13.93 25.77
C LEU A 79 -13.17 -14.84 24.89
N ILE A 80 -12.90 -16.14 24.92
CA ILE A 80 -13.53 -17.12 24.04
C ILE A 80 -14.49 -18.04 24.78
N LEU A 81 -15.59 -18.38 24.11
CA LEU A 81 -16.42 -19.54 24.43
C LEU A 81 -16.02 -20.67 23.49
N THR A 82 -15.43 -21.72 24.03
CA THR A 82 -15.12 -22.93 23.27
C THR A 82 -16.21 -23.98 23.52
N THR A 83 -16.76 -24.49 22.43
CA THR A 83 -17.65 -25.65 22.38
C THR A 83 -16.89 -26.80 21.71
N GLU A 84 -17.47 -28.01 21.67
CA GLU A 84 -16.83 -29.17 21.02
C GLU A 84 -16.53 -28.92 19.53
N GLU A 85 -17.32 -28.07 18.87
CA GLU A 85 -17.23 -27.85 17.42
C GLU A 85 -16.65 -26.49 17.03
N ARG A 86 -16.76 -25.47 17.89
CA ARG A 86 -16.42 -24.07 17.54
C ARG A 86 -15.91 -23.29 18.74
N SER A 87 -15.05 -22.30 18.45
CA SER A 87 -14.73 -21.23 19.39
C SER A 87 -15.31 -19.92 18.89
N VAL A 88 -15.91 -19.12 19.78
CA VAL A 88 -16.45 -17.80 19.43
C VAL A 88 -16.03 -16.77 20.46
N ASN A 89 -15.79 -15.54 20.02
CA ASN A 89 -15.41 -14.45 20.91
C ASN A 89 -16.61 -13.87 21.65
N TYR A 90 -16.47 -13.66 22.96
CA TYR A 90 -17.43 -12.89 23.73
C TYR A 90 -17.32 -11.42 23.37
N PHE A 91 -18.43 -10.85 22.89
CA PHE A 91 -18.59 -9.41 22.73
C PHE A 91 -19.23 -8.73 23.94
N TYR A 92 -19.79 -9.51 24.85
CA TYR A 92 -20.32 -9.04 26.12
C TYR A 92 -20.23 -10.12 27.18
N TYR A 93 -19.65 -9.80 28.34
CA TYR A 93 -19.50 -10.75 29.42
C TYR A 93 -19.57 -10.06 30.78
N ARG A 94 -20.45 -10.54 31.66
CA ARG A 94 -20.60 -10.06 33.06
C ARG A 94 -20.70 -8.54 33.20
N GLY A 95 -21.50 -7.88 32.37
CA GLY A 95 -21.67 -6.42 32.44
C GLY A 95 -20.63 -5.61 31.66
N VAL A 96 -19.63 -6.27 31.08
CA VAL A 96 -18.54 -5.64 30.34
C VAL A 96 -18.76 -5.79 28.84
N ASN A 97 -18.73 -4.66 28.12
CA ASN A 97 -18.69 -4.65 26.66
C ASN A 97 -17.26 -4.96 26.20
N LEU A 98 -17.11 -6.04 25.45
CA LEU A 98 -15.86 -6.52 24.86
C LEU A 98 -15.86 -6.38 23.33
N PHE A 99 -16.91 -5.80 22.76
CA PHE A 99 -17.02 -5.62 21.32
C PHE A 99 -16.03 -4.57 20.82
N PRO A 100 -15.11 -4.95 19.92
CA PRO A 100 -14.07 -4.04 19.47
C PRO A 100 -14.62 -2.92 18.57
N PRO A 101 -13.94 -1.77 18.49
CA PRO A 101 -14.22 -0.78 17.46
C PRO A 101 -14.01 -1.38 16.06
N LYS A 102 -14.77 -0.92 15.07
CA LYS A 102 -14.69 -1.41 13.68
C LYS A 102 -13.25 -1.41 13.15
N ARG A 103 -12.49 -0.36 13.45
CA ARG A 103 -11.10 -0.23 13.00
C ARG A 103 -10.17 -1.32 13.56
N GLU A 104 -10.46 -1.84 14.75
CA GLU A 104 -9.69 -2.96 15.29
C GLU A 104 -9.94 -4.22 14.45
N LEU A 105 -11.19 -4.52 14.08
CA LEU A 105 -11.49 -5.66 13.19
C LEU A 105 -10.88 -5.50 11.80
N GLU A 106 -10.88 -4.29 11.24
CA GLU A 106 -10.17 -3.99 9.98
C GLU A 106 -8.68 -4.32 10.10
N ASN A 107 -8.04 -3.88 11.19
CA ASN A 107 -6.63 -4.18 11.44
C ASN A 107 -6.37 -5.69 11.63
N GLU A 108 -7.27 -6.42 12.30
CA GLU A 108 -7.12 -7.87 12.46
C GLU A 108 -7.09 -8.58 11.09
N VAL A 109 -7.93 -8.15 10.14
CA VAL A 109 -7.91 -8.68 8.77
C VAL A 109 -6.60 -8.31 8.08
N SER A 110 -6.14 -7.07 8.22
CA SER A 110 -4.85 -6.64 7.63
C SER A 110 -3.67 -7.46 8.19
N ASP A 111 -3.65 -7.69 9.50
CA ASP A 111 -2.60 -8.44 10.18
C ASP A 111 -2.63 -9.92 9.77
N TYR A 112 -3.82 -10.53 9.70
CA TYR A 112 -3.98 -11.90 9.22
C TYR A 112 -3.42 -12.06 7.80
N ILE A 113 -3.82 -11.18 6.88
CA ILE A 113 -3.32 -11.21 5.50
C ILE A 113 -1.81 -11.06 5.50
N LYS A 114 -1.26 -10.10 6.24
CA LYS A 114 0.19 -9.87 6.32
C LYS A 114 0.96 -11.10 6.83
N GLU A 115 0.42 -11.82 7.81
CA GLU A 115 1.04 -13.00 8.41
C GLU A 115 1.03 -14.22 7.46
N HIS A 116 -0.05 -14.42 6.70
CA HIS A 116 -0.24 -15.64 5.91
C HIS A 116 0.10 -15.45 4.42
N PHE A 117 0.08 -14.22 3.90
CA PHE A 117 0.30 -13.94 2.48
C PHE A 117 1.67 -14.40 1.99
N GLU A 118 2.75 -14.10 2.74
CA GLU A 118 4.11 -14.49 2.33
C GLU A 118 4.37 -15.98 2.56
N SER A 119 3.99 -16.51 3.73
CA SER A 119 4.33 -17.87 4.15
C SER A 119 3.50 -18.93 3.42
N ASP A 120 2.21 -18.68 3.26
CA ASP A 120 1.26 -19.74 2.89
C ASP A 120 0.91 -19.65 1.41
N CYS A 121 0.85 -18.43 0.85
CA CYS A 121 0.47 -18.24 -0.54
C CYS A 121 1.65 -17.99 -1.49
N ILE A 122 2.42 -16.91 -1.29
CA ILE A 122 3.46 -16.54 -2.26
C ILE A 122 4.56 -17.59 -2.36
N ARG A 123 4.95 -18.19 -1.22
CA ARG A 123 5.95 -19.28 -1.15
C ARG A 123 7.23 -18.96 -1.94
N ASN A 124 7.78 -17.76 -1.74
CA ASN A 124 8.98 -17.27 -2.41
C ASN A 124 8.98 -17.41 -3.95
N PHE A 125 7.80 -17.37 -4.58
CA PHE A 125 7.65 -17.46 -6.03
C PHE A 125 8.24 -18.74 -6.67
N GLU A 126 8.23 -19.86 -5.94
CA GLU A 126 8.68 -21.18 -6.45
C GLU A 126 8.04 -21.57 -7.81
N SER A 127 6.86 -21.04 -8.10
CA SER A 127 6.08 -21.28 -9.33
C SER A 127 6.63 -20.59 -10.59
N PHE A 128 7.66 -19.74 -10.49
CA PHE A 128 8.20 -18.96 -11.61
C PHE A 128 9.67 -19.33 -11.95
N PRO A 129 9.94 -20.56 -12.43
CA PRO A 129 11.29 -20.95 -12.83
C PRO A 129 11.78 -20.09 -13.99
N GLY A 130 12.99 -19.54 -13.88
CA GLY A 130 13.59 -18.68 -14.90
C GLY A 130 13.36 -17.18 -14.70
N MET A 131 12.67 -16.78 -13.65
CA MET A 131 12.62 -15.40 -13.16
C MET A 131 13.30 -15.29 -11.80
N THR A 132 13.93 -14.16 -11.53
CA THR A 132 14.40 -13.80 -10.18
C THR A 132 13.49 -12.71 -9.64
N ILE A 133 12.78 -13.00 -8.56
CA ILE A 133 11.84 -12.07 -7.92
C ILE A 133 12.38 -11.72 -6.54
N GLU A 134 12.65 -10.44 -6.31
CA GLU A 134 13.25 -9.92 -5.09
C GLU A 134 12.30 -8.92 -4.42
N LYS A 135 12.05 -9.08 -3.12
CA LYS A 135 11.30 -8.10 -2.32
C LYS A 135 12.16 -6.86 -2.07
N GLU A 136 11.64 -5.68 -2.40
CA GLU A 136 12.31 -4.40 -2.25
C GLU A 136 11.49 -3.48 -1.32
N GLY A 137 11.27 -3.91 -0.07
CA GLY A 137 10.63 -3.06 0.93
C GLY A 137 9.84 -3.83 1.98
N THR A 138 9.03 -3.08 2.73
CA THR A 138 8.14 -3.64 3.76
C THR A 138 6.77 -3.92 3.16
N LEU A 139 6.26 -5.13 3.42
CA LEU A 139 4.88 -5.50 3.11
C LEU A 139 3.93 -4.69 3.99
N LEU A 140 2.99 -3.97 3.38
CA LEU A 140 1.91 -3.27 4.07
C LEU A 140 0.57 -3.74 3.51
N VAL A 141 -0.40 -3.88 4.41
CA VAL A 141 -1.78 -4.23 4.11
C VAL A 141 -2.65 -3.21 4.82
N ASP A 142 -3.62 -2.64 4.13
CA ASP A 142 -4.68 -1.84 4.73
C ASP A 142 -6.04 -2.42 4.33
N THR A 143 -6.91 -2.60 5.31
CA THR A 143 -8.26 -3.10 5.11
C THR A 143 -9.25 -2.02 5.51
N THR A 144 -10.26 -1.80 4.67
CA THR A 144 -11.35 -0.85 4.95
C THR A 144 -12.71 -1.51 4.72
N PHE A 145 -13.58 -1.45 5.71
CA PHE A 145 -14.96 -1.91 5.60
C PHE A 145 -15.87 -0.76 5.18
N THR A 146 -16.45 -0.87 3.99
CA THR A 146 -17.54 0.00 3.53
C THR A 146 -18.90 -0.63 3.86
N ASP A 147 -19.99 0.00 3.44
CA ASP A 147 -21.34 -0.49 3.72
C ASP A 147 -21.66 -1.84 3.07
N ARG A 148 -21.00 -2.17 1.94
CA ARG A 148 -21.31 -3.37 1.15
C ARG A 148 -20.09 -4.20 0.78
N GLU A 149 -18.91 -3.62 0.90
CA GLU A 149 -17.68 -4.20 0.38
C GLU A 149 -16.57 -4.09 1.43
N VAL A 150 -15.59 -4.99 1.29
CA VAL A 150 -14.33 -4.95 2.00
C VAL A 150 -13.25 -4.63 0.96
N HIS A 151 -12.55 -3.52 1.16
CA HIS A 151 -11.44 -3.10 0.32
C HIS A 151 -10.14 -3.48 1.02
N ILE A 152 -9.23 -4.11 0.29
CA ILE A 152 -7.91 -4.48 0.78
C ILE A 152 -6.89 -3.91 -0.19
N ASP A 153 -6.04 -3.04 0.33
CA ASP A 153 -4.92 -2.45 -0.39
C ASP A 153 -3.62 -3.10 0.10
N LEU A 154 -2.87 -3.67 -0.84
CA LEU A 154 -1.61 -4.36 -0.62
C LEU A 154 -0.48 -3.57 -1.26
N TYR A 155 0.46 -3.13 -0.44
CA TYR A 155 1.75 -2.63 -0.91
C TYR A 155 2.81 -3.72 -0.72
N TYR A 156 3.19 -4.34 -1.83
CA TYR A 156 4.18 -5.41 -1.91
C TYR A 156 5.20 -5.11 -3.02
N PRO A 157 6.19 -4.23 -2.73
CA PRO A 157 7.21 -3.85 -3.70
C PRO A 157 8.15 -5.01 -4.00
N ILE A 158 8.11 -5.48 -5.23
CA ILE A 158 8.97 -6.52 -5.78
C ILE A 158 9.62 -6.07 -7.09
N THR A 159 10.85 -6.52 -7.29
CA THR A 159 11.56 -6.42 -8.57
C THR A 159 11.58 -7.80 -9.22
N VAL A 160 11.11 -7.89 -10.47
CA VAL A 160 11.18 -9.08 -11.31
C VAL A 160 12.31 -8.90 -12.33
N ARG A 161 13.19 -9.90 -12.44
CA ARG A 161 14.29 -9.95 -13.41
C ARG A 161 14.19 -11.19 -14.30
N GLN A 162 14.39 -10.99 -15.60
CA GLN A 162 14.46 -12.06 -16.59
C GLN A 162 15.55 -11.71 -17.62
N GLY A 163 16.68 -12.43 -17.58
CA GLY A 163 17.86 -12.07 -18.38
C GLY A 163 18.39 -10.68 -18.01
N THR A 164 18.47 -9.76 -18.98
CA THR A 164 18.85 -8.35 -18.74
C THR A 164 17.66 -7.45 -18.40
N ALA A 165 16.44 -7.98 -18.51
CA ALA A 165 15.24 -7.20 -18.30
C ALA A 165 14.88 -7.07 -16.82
N ARG A 166 14.37 -5.90 -16.42
CA ARG A 166 13.97 -5.58 -15.04
C ARG A 166 12.64 -4.84 -15.04
N SER A 167 11.75 -5.20 -14.12
CA SER A 167 10.52 -4.45 -13.89
C SER A 167 10.07 -4.51 -12.44
N MET A 168 9.33 -3.50 -11.99
CA MET A 168 8.84 -3.38 -10.61
C MET A 168 7.31 -3.56 -10.57
N LEU A 169 6.84 -4.23 -9.53
CA LEU A 169 5.43 -4.31 -9.15
C LEU A 169 5.35 -3.93 -7.67
N ASP A 170 4.36 -3.14 -7.29
CA ASP A 170 4.33 -2.53 -5.95
C ASP A 170 2.96 -2.57 -5.28
N THR A 171 1.90 -2.38 -6.05
CA THR A 171 0.56 -2.17 -5.53
C THR A 171 -0.43 -3.15 -6.13
N PHE A 172 -1.27 -3.69 -5.27
CA PHE A 172 -2.33 -4.63 -5.59
C PHE A 172 -3.54 -4.28 -4.72
N ASN A 173 -4.74 -4.54 -5.22
CA ASN A 173 -5.96 -4.22 -4.51
C ASN A 173 -6.98 -5.32 -4.72
N GLU A 174 -7.79 -5.61 -3.72
CA GLU A 174 -8.87 -6.59 -3.79
C GLU A 174 -10.15 -6.01 -3.19
N VAL A 175 -11.30 -6.33 -3.79
CA VAL A 175 -12.61 -5.83 -3.35
C VAL A 175 -13.58 -7.00 -3.24
N LEU A 176 -13.91 -7.37 -2.01
CA LEU A 176 -14.81 -8.47 -1.71
C LEU A 176 -16.22 -7.92 -1.39
N PRO A 177 -17.29 -8.38 -2.05
CA PRO A 177 -18.65 -7.87 -1.86
C PRO A 177 -19.30 -8.45 -0.59
N VAL A 178 -18.70 -8.18 0.57
CA VAL A 178 -19.16 -8.66 1.89
C VAL A 178 -19.62 -7.46 2.74
N PRO A 179 -20.90 -7.40 3.16
CA PRO A 179 -21.45 -6.26 3.90
C PRO A 179 -21.11 -6.30 5.40
N ILE A 180 -19.83 -6.44 5.77
CA ILE A 180 -19.38 -6.56 7.16
C ILE A 180 -19.83 -5.38 8.03
N SER A 181 -19.81 -4.16 7.51
CA SER A 181 -20.24 -2.98 8.26
C SER A 181 -21.71 -3.05 8.70
N GLN A 182 -22.59 -3.70 7.93
CA GLN A 182 -23.99 -3.88 8.30
C GLN A 182 -24.13 -4.85 9.47
N TYR A 183 -23.41 -5.98 9.42
CA TYR A 183 -23.38 -6.95 10.52
C TYR A 183 -22.78 -6.35 11.79
N TYR A 184 -21.67 -5.62 11.65
CA TYR A 184 -21.04 -4.89 12.76
C TYR A 184 -22.03 -3.95 13.45
N THR A 185 -22.75 -3.14 12.66
CA THR A 185 -23.73 -2.18 13.17
C THR A 185 -24.87 -2.87 13.90
N ALA A 186 -25.43 -3.94 13.32
CA ALA A 186 -26.50 -4.70 13.95
C ALA A 186 -26.07 -5.28 15.31
N VAL A 187 -24.86 -5.86 15.40
CA VAL A 187 -24.33 -6.38 16.66
C VAL A 187 -24.10 -5.25 17.66
N HIS A 188 -23.52 -4.13 17.22
CA HIS A 188 -23.27 -2.97 18.08
C HIS A 188 -24.56 -2.44 18.72
N GLU A 189 -25.62 -2.27 17.93
CA GLU A 189 -26.93 -1.81 18.40
C GLU A 189 -27.55 -2.78 19.42
N LEU A 190 -27.46 -4.09 19.18
CA LEU A 190 -27.94 -5.12 20.11
C LEU A 190 -27.21 -5.05 21.45
N LEU A 191 -25.90 -4.81 21.43
CA LEU A 191 -25.09 -4.70 22.64
C LEU A 191 -25.37 -3.43 23.42
N ILE A 192 -25.56 -2.29 22.74
CA ILE A 192 -25.96 -1.03 23.40
C ILE A 192 -27.30 -1.21 24.12
N LYS A 193 -28.29 -1.80 23.44
CA LYS A 193 -29.60 -2.06 24.04
C LYS A 193 -29.48 -2.92 25.30
N LYS A 194 -28.68 -4.00 25.24
CA LYS A 194 -28.44 -4.90 26.39
C LYS A 194 -27.71 -4.20 27.54
N TYR A 195 -26.84 -3.24 27.26
CA TYR A 195 -26.16 -2.46 28.29
C TYR A 195 -27.10 -1.49 29.01
N GLN A 196 -28.10 -0.95 28.30
CA GLN A 196 -29.07 0.00 28.84
C GLN A 196 -30.21 -0.67 29.61
N ASP A 197 -30.69 -1.84 29.17
CA ASP A 197 -31.68 -2.65 29.88
C ASP A 197 -31.00 -3.44 31.02
N LYS A 198 -30.89 -2.81 32.21
CA LYS A 198 -30.40 -3.45 33.45
C LYS A 198 -31.30 -4.57 34.00
N GLU A 199 -32.38 -4.95 33.33
CA GLU A 199 -33.45 -5.83 33.87
C GLU A 199 -33.26 -7.35 33.63
N TRP A 200 -32.16 -7.81 33.03
CA TRP A 200 -31.95 -9.23 32.70
C TRP A 200 -30.88 -9.94 33.56
N LEU A 201 -30.72 -9.53 34.83
CA LEU A 201 -29.91 -10.23 35.84
C LEU A 201 -30.69 -10.47 37.13
#